data_AF-A0A1S8T9P1-F1
#
_entry.id   AF-A0A1S8T9P1-F1
#
_cell.length_a   1.000
_cell.length_b   1.000
_cell.length_c   1.000
_cell.angle_alpha   90.00
_cell.angle_beta   90.00
_cell.angle_gamma   90.00
#
_symmetry.space_group_name_H-M   'P 1'
#
loop_
_entity.id
_entity.type
_entity.pdbx_description
1 polymer ?
#
loop_
_entity_poly.entity_id
_entity_poly.type
_entity_poly.pdbx_seq_one_letter_code
_entity_poly.pdbx_strand_id
1 'polypeptide(L)'
;MTGFQFWIVIRSILENCKNVDEAIAWTMNAPVGYNINLMLADNTNKIAMLQCIDGHKAYCILDKNSEIISLSITNHVILPEIKAYEKMLIENSVIRNEVIEKTFAVKEKLSVDDFNRRRFQIFG
;
A
#
# COMPACT_ATOMS: atom_id res chain seq x y z
N MET A 1 16.98 -7.67 -9.54
CA MET A 1 17.85 -6.71 -8.84
C MET A 1 18.37 -7.35 -7.56
N THR A 2 19.61 -7.08 -7.16
CA THR A 2 20.14 -7.56 -5.87
C THR A 2 19.71 -6.59 -4.77
N GLY A 3 19.01 -7.08 -3.76
CA GLY A 3 18.52 -6.26 -2.65
C GLY A 3 17.79 -7.12 -1.63
N PHE A 4 17.29 -6.49 -0.58
CA PHE A 4 16.54 -7.14 0.48
C PHE A 4 15.33 -7.87 -0.08
N GLN A 5 15.19 -9.11 0.36
CA GLN A 5 14.01 -9.93 0.14
C GLN A 5 12.81 -9.32 0.88
N PHE A 6 11.60 -9.56 0.39
CA PHE A 6 10.36 -9.05 0.96
C PHE A 6 10.29 -9.19 2.49
N TRP A 7 10.58 -10.38 3.02
CA TRP A 7 10.50 -10.65 4.45
C TRP A 7 11.50 -9.86 5.29
N ILE A 8 12.67 -9.54 4.73
CA ILE A 8 13.67 -8.71 5.41
C ILE A 8 13.13 -7.28 5.55
N VAL A 9 12.52 -6.74 4.50
CA VAL A 9 11.88 -5.41 4.53
C VAL A 9 10.80 -5.35 5.60
N ILE A 10 9.88 -6.32 5.63
CA ILE A 10 8.81 -6.37 6.63
C ILE A 10 9.36 -6.44 8.05
N ARG A 11 10.31 -7.35 8.31
CA ARG A 11 10.91 -7.49 9.64
C ARG A 11 11.66 -6.24 10.06
N SER A 12 12.45 -5.65 9.18
CA SER A 12 13.20 -4.44 9.51
C SER A 12 12.28 -3.28 9.86
N ILE A 13 11.15 -3.10 9.15
CA ILE A 13 10.14 -2.10 9.49
C ILE A 13 9.55 -2.40 10.88
N LEU A 14 9.03 -3.62 11.09
CA LEU A 14 8.33 -3.98 12.33
C LEU A 14 9.23 -3.99 13.57
N GLU A 15 10.51 -4.33 13.42
CA GLU A 15 11.47 -4.44 14.52
C GLU A 15 12.19 -3.11 14.83
N ASN A 16 12.31 -2.19 13.87
CA ASN A 16 13.17 -1.01 14.01
C ASN A 16 12.47 0.34 13.79
N CYS A 17 11.21 0.37 13.33
CA CYS A 17 10.48 1.61 13.08
C CYS A 17 9.32 1.76 14.05
N LYS A 18 9.23 2.91 14.73
CA LYS A 18 8.18 3.21 15.70
C LYS A 18 6.90 3.76 15.06
N ASN A 19 7.03 4.43 13.92
CA ASN A 19 5.95 5.16 13.26
C ASN A 19 6.11 5.07 11.73
N VAL A 20 5.09 5.56 11.02
CA VAL A 20 5.03 5.56 9.56
C VAL A 20 6.18 6.36 8.93
N ASP A 21 6.57 7.49 9.53
CA ASP A 21 7.66 8.33 8.99
C ASP A 21 9.00 7.59 9.03
N GLU A 22 9.31 6.92 10.13
CA GLU A 22 10.51 6.08 10.26
C GLU A 22 10.49 4.91 9.28
N ALA A 23 9.33 4.26 9.10
CA ALA A 23 9.18 3.16 8.17
C ALA A 23 9.38 3.60 6.70
N ILE A 24 8.86 4.77 6.32
CA ILE A 24 9.11 5.39 5.01
C ILE A 24 10.61 5.69 4.86
N ALA A 25 11.19 6.41 5.82
CA ALA A 25 12.59 6.81 5.77
C ALA A 25 13.52 5.60 5.64
N TRP A 26 13.26 4.53 6.41
CA TRP A 26 14.01 3.28 6.31
C TRP A 26 13.85 2.64 4.92
N THR A 27 12.61 2.49 4.44
CA THR A 27 12.33 1.77 3.19
C THR A 27 12.85 2.50 1.96
N MET A 28 12.82 3.83 1.96
CA MET A 28 13.34 4.65 0.86
C MET A 28 14.87 4.55 0.74
N ASN A 29 15.58 4.36 1.85
CA ASN A 29 17.04 4.18 1.86
C ASN A 29 17.47 2.71 1.69
N ALA A 30 16.59 1.75 1.96
CA ALA A 30 16.92 0.33 1.88
C ALA A 30 17.04 -0.15 0.42
N PRO A 31 18.05 -0.94 0.05
CA PRO A 31 18.09 -1.60 -1.25
C PRO A 31 17.04 -2.71 -1.28
N VAL A 32 15.89 -2.50 -1.94
CA VAL A 32 14.80 -3.49 -2.01
C VAL A 32 14.86 -4.22 -3.34
N GLY A 33 15.04 -5.54 -3.28
CA GLY A 33 15.22 -6.39 -4.47
C GLY A 33 13.93 -7.03 -4.98
N TYR A 34 12.77 -6.64 -4.44
CA TYR A 34 11.48 -7.28 -4.70
C TYR A 34 10.40 -6.25 -5.03
N ASN A 35 9.41 -6.64 -5.84
CA ASN A 35 8.26 -5.79 -6.10
C ASN A 35 7.31 -5.84 -4.90
N ILE A 36 7.08 -4.71 -4.25
CA ILE A 36 6.31 -4.65 -3.01
C ILE A 36 5.27 -3.55 -3.05
N ASN A 37 4.12 -3.87 -2.47
CA ASN A 37 2.98 -2.99 -2.27
C ASN A 37 2.67 -3.04 -0.76
N LEU A 38 2.97 -1.97 -0.04
CA LEU A 38 2.81 -1.89 1.41
C LEU A 38 1.82 -0.79 1.76
N MET A 39 0.95 -1.09 2.72
CA MET A 39 0.15 -0.09 3.43
C MET A 39 0.60 -0.12 4.89
N LEU A 40 1.15 1.00 5.35
CA LEU A 40 1.72 1.19 6.68
C LEU A 40 0.79 2.10 7.47
N ALA A 41 0.53 1.77 8.73
CA ALA A 41 -0.29 2.59 9.61
C ALA A 41 0.28 2.55 11.03
N ASP A 42 0.11 3.63 11.78
CA ASP A 42 0.50 3.73 13.18
C ASP A 42 -0.60 4.36 14.05
N ASN A 43 -0.30 4.57 15.34
CA ASN A 43 -1.25 5.16 16.30
C ASN A 43 -1.36 6.69 16.21
N THR A 44 -0.73 7.34 15.23
CA THR A 44 -0.75 8.80 15.03
C THR A 44 -1.78 9.25 13.98
N ASN A 45 -2.66 8.34 13.55
CA ASN A 45 -3.63 8.55 12.45
C ASN A 45 -2.97 8.87 11.11
N LYS A 46 -1.77 8.33 10.89
CA LYS A 46 -1.06 8.40 9.61
C LYS A 46 -1.11 7.04 8.94
N ILE A 47 -1.42 7.05 7.64
CA ILE A 47 -1.32 5.87 6.78
C ILE A 47 -0.38 6.24 5.63
N ALA A 48 0.50 5.34 5.24
CA ALA A 48 1.29 5.48 4.04
C ALA A 48 1.07 4.30 3.10
N MET A 49 0.93 4.59 1.82
CA MET A 49 1.08 3.60 0.77
C MET A 49 2.50 3.71 0.24
N LEU A 50 3.25 2.61 0.26
CA LEU A 50 4.60 2.53 -0.31
C LEU A 50 4.63 1.44 -1.36
N GLN A 51 5.19 1.77 -2.53
CA GLN A 51 5.35 0.83 -3.62
C GLN A 51 6.80 0.79 -4.07
N CYS A 52 7.27 -0.41 -4.42
CA CYS A 52 8.56 -0.62 -5.08
C CYS A 52 8.36 -1.56 -6.27
N ILE A 53 8.85 -1.17 -7.43
CA ILE A 53 8.75 -1.93 -8.67
C ILE A 53 10.08 -1.80 -9.41
N ASP A 54 10.71 -2.93 -9.72
CA ASP A 54 12.03 -2.97 -10.36
C ASP A 54 13.05 -2.02 -9.69
N GLY A 55 13.04 -1.97 -8.35
CA GLY A 55 13.91 -1.13 -7.52
C GLY A 55 13.50 0.34 -7.38
N HIS A 56 12.53 0.81 -8.17
CA HIS A 56 12.03 2.17 -8.11
C HIS A 56 10.94 2.26 -7.05
N LYS A 57 11.07 3.22 -6.14
CA LYS A 57 10.18 3.36 -4.98
C LYS A 57 9.44 4.68 -5.05
N ALA A 58 8.19 4.65 -4.61
CA ALA A 58 7.42 5.84 -4.33
C ALA A 58 6.53 5.59 -3.11
N TYR A 59 6.06 6.66 -2.49
CA TYR A 59 5.07 6.57 -1.43
C TYR A 59 4.11 7.76 -1.48
N CYS A 60 2.93 7.59 -0.92
CA CYS A 60 2.03 8.69 -0.55
C CYS A 60 1.57 8.53 0.89
N ILE A 61 1.18 9.65 1.51
CA ILE A 61 0.71 9.69 2.90
C ILE A 61 -0.73 10.17 2.90
N LEU A 62 -1.55 9.49 3.67
CA LEU A 62 -2.88 9.91 4.08
C LEU A 62 -2.81 10.30 5.56
N ASP A 63 -3.11 11.58 5.83
CA ASP A 63 -3.25 12.12 7.17
C ASP A 63 -4.48 13.04 7.27
N LYS A 64 -4.69 13.64 8.44
CA LYS A 64 -5.83 14.53 8.73
C LYS A 64 -5.93 15.77 7.82
N ASN A 65 -4.86 16.15 7.13
CA ASN A 65 -4.83 17.34 6.25
C ASN A 65 -4.95 16.96 4.77
N SER A 66 -5.03 15.66 4.46
CA SER A 66 -5.13 15.18 3.09
C SER A 66 -6.52 15.41 2.51
N GLU A 67 -6.60 15.79 1.24
CA GLU A 67 -7.87 15.93 0.51
C GLU A 67 -8.50 14.57 0.15
N ILE A 68 -7.64 13.54 -0.02
CA ILE A 68 -8.07 12.16 -0.19
C ILE A 68 -8.53 11.58 1.14
N ILE A 69 -9.60 10.76 1.11
CA ILE A 69 -10.23 10.21 2.32
C ILE A 69 -9.86 8.75 2.59
N SER A 70 -9.29 8.07 1.60
CA SER A 70 -8.92 6.66 1.69
C SER A 70 -7.77 6.32 0.73
N LEU A 71 -7.09 5.23 1.01
CA LEU A 71 -6.07 4.62 0.16
C LEU A 71 -6.47 3.17 -0.10
N SER A 72 -6.20 2.67 -1.30
CA SER A 72 -6.37 1.26 -1.66
C SER A 72 -5.22 0.78 -2.53
N ILE A 73 -4.79 -0.46 -2.29
CA ILE A 73 -3.70 -1.07 -3.02
C ILE A 73 -3.97 -2.57 -3.19
N THR A 74 -3.67 -3.10 -4.36
CA THR A 74 -3.74 -4.54 -4.64
C THR A 74 -2.38 -5.04 -5.14
N ASN A 75 -2.28 -5.58 -6.36
CA ASN A 75 -1.09 -6.19 -6.95
C ASN A 75 -0.58 -5.45 -8.19
N HIS A 76 -0.96 -4.20 -8.38
CA HIS A 76 -0.47 -3.32 -9.44
C HIS A 76 0.01 -1.98 -8.88
N VAL A 77 0.78 -1.25 -9.68
CA VAL A 77 1.31 0.07 -9.34
C VAL A 77 0.19 1.12 -9.41
N ILE A 78 0.04 1.91 -8.36
CA ILE A 78 -0.91 3.02 -8.26
C ILE A 78 -0.18 4.36 -8.40
N LEU A 79 1.00 4.47 -7.79
CA LEU A 79 1.79 5.69 -7.72
C LEU A 79 2.36 6.07 -9.12
N PRO A 80 1.97 7.24 -9.68
CA PRO A 80 2.35 7.65 -11.03
C PRO A 80 3.87 7.70 -11.27
N GLU A 81 4.64 8.07 -10.24
CA GLU A 81 6.09 8.28 -10.30
C GLU A 81 6.85 7.01 -10.71
N ILE A 82 6.27 5.84 -10.43
CA ILE A 82 6.89 4.55 -10.69
C ILE A 82 6.06 3.67 -11.64
N LYS A 83 4.93 4.19 -12.15
CA LYS A 83 4.02 3.45 -13.03
C LYS A 83 4.70 2.99 -14.32
N ALA A 84 5.63 3.79 -14.86
CA ALA A 84 6.37 3.47 -16.07
C ALA A 84 7.26 2.21 -15.95
N TYR A 85 7.59 1.77 -14.73
CA TYR A 85 8.40 0.58 -14.49
C TYR A 85 7.57 -0.70 -14.32
N GLU A 86 6.24 -0.60 -14.31
CA GLU A 86 5.35 -1.75 -14.28
C GLU A 86 5.33 -2.48 -15.64
N LYS A 87 5.96 -3.64 -15.71
CA LYS A 87 6.10 -4.42 -16.95
C LYS A 87 4.87 -5.24 -17.31
N MET A 88 4.04 -5.57 -16.32
CA MET A 88 2.84 -6.39 -16.50
C MET A 88 1.75 -5.89 -15.57
N LEU A 89 0.57 -5.66 -16.13
CA LEU A 89 -0.62 -5.31 -15.38
C LEU A 89 -1.54 -6.53 -15.29
N ILE A 90 -1.94 -6.89 -14.07
CA ILE A 90 -2.89 -7.97 -13.83
C ILE A 90 -4.29 -7.36 -13.78
N GLU A 91 -5.14 -7.67 -14.76
CA GLU A 91 -6.49 -7.11 -14.88
C GLU A 91 -7.34 -7.30 -13.62
N ASN A 92 -7.33 -8.52 -13.05
CA ASN A 92 -8.01 -8.82 -11.79
C ASN A 92 -7.53 -7.96 -10.61
N SER A 93 -6.32 -7.43 -10.68
CA SER A 93 -5.81 -6.51 -9.67
C SER A 93 -6.48 -5.14 -9.78
N VAL A 94 -6.71 -4.66 -11.01
CA VAL A 94 -7.39 -3.38 -11.29
C VAL A 94 -8.84 -3.48 -10.84
N ILE A 95 -9.55 -4.51 -11.29
CA ILE A 95 -10.97 -4.73 -10.97
C ILE A 95 -11.19 -4.75 -9.44
N ARG A 96 -10.37 -5.50 -8.69
CA ARG A 96 -10.48 -5.55 -7.23
C ARG A 96 -10.21 -4.19 -6.58
N ASN A 97 -9.24 -3.44 -7.08
CA ASN A 97 -8.94 -2.12 -6.53
C ASN A 97 -10.12 -1.15 -6.75
N GLU A 98 -10.71 -1.14 -7.95
CA GLU A 98 -11.91 -0.33 -8.21
C GLU A 98 -13.09 -0.71 -7.31
N VAL A 99 -13.30 -2.02 -7.06
CA VAL A 99 -14.36 -2.51 -6.16
C VAL A 99 -14.12 -2.03 -4.73
N ILE A 100 -12.86 -2.06 -4.27
CA ILE A 100 -12.47 -1.50 -2.97
C ILE A 100 -12.77 0.00 -2.94
N GLU A 101 -12.25 0.78 -3.89
CA GLU A 101 -12.46 2.24 -3.94
C GLU A 101 -13.94 2.61 -3.93
N LYS A 102 -14.75 1.98 -4.78
CA LYS A 102 -16.21 2.21 -4.83
C LYS A 102 -16.89 1.83 -3.51
N THR A 103 -16.45 0.76 -2.86
CA THR A 103 -17.01 0.33 -1.57
C THR A 103 -16.76 1.35 -0.46
N PHE A 104 -15.54 1.89 -0.39
CA PHE A 104 -15.16 2.88 0.62
C PHE A 104 -15.63 4.31 0.28
N ALA A 105 -15.94 4.61 -0.99
CA ALA A 105 -16.51 5.90 -1.39
C ALA A 105 -17.97 6.09 -0.95
N VAL A 106 -18.75 5.00 -0.85
CA VAL A 106 -20.20 5.06 -0.55
C VAL A 106 -20.50 5.13 0.95
N LYS A 107 -19.58 4.68 1.81
CA LYS A 107 -19.77 4.64 3.27
C LYS A 107 -18.57 5.25 3.98
N GLU A 108 -18.82 6.33 4.73
CA GLU A 108 -17.82 7.01 5.58
C GLU A 108 -17.29 6.09 6.70
N LYS A 109 -18.09 5.11 7.15
CA LYS A 109 -17.71 4.11 8.15
C LYS A 109 -18.24 2.73 7.76
N LEU A 110 -17.36 1.72 7.81
CA LEU A 110 -17.70 0.31 7.66
C LEU A 110 -17.53 -0.38 9.00
N SER A 111 -18.54 -1.14 9.41
CA SER A 111 -18.41 -2.05 10.54
C SER A 111 -17.60 -3.29 10.14
N VAL A 112 -17.10 -4.03 11.13
CA VAL A 112 -16.46 -5.33 10.90
C VAL A 112 -17.42 -6.30 10.19
N ASP A 113 -18.72 -6.24 10.49
CA ASP A 113 -19.73 -7.07 9.83
C ASP A 113 -19.94 -6.68 8.37
N ASP A 114 -19.93 -5.38 8.04
CA ASP A 114 -19.97 -4.91 6.65
C ASP A 114 -18.77 -5.45 5.85
N PHE A 115 -17.59 -5.43 6.46
CA PHE A 115 -16.37 -5.96 5.84
C PHE A 115 -16.48 -7.47 5.60
N ASN A 116 -16.90 -8.23 6.60
CA ASN A 116 -17.03 -9.69 6.51
C ASN A 116 -18.02 -10.13 5.42
N ARG A 117 -19.15 -9.43 5.27
CA ARG A 117 -20.14 -9.72 4.21
C ARG A 117 -19.59 -9.48 2.81
N ARG A 118 -18.68 -8.51 2.65
CA ARG A 118 -18.10 -8.11 1.36
C ARG A 118 -16.77 -8.79 1.04
N ARG A 119 -16.24 -9.61 1.96
CA ARG A 119 -14.95 -10.29 1.81
C ARG A 119 -14.84 -11.08 0.50
N PHE A 120 -15.90 -11.78 0.09
CA PHE A 120 -15.92 -12.53 -1.17
C PHE A 120 -15.90 -11.65 -2.43
N GLN A 121 -16.44 -10.43 -2.37
CA GLN A 121 -16.41 -9.51 -3.51
C GLN A 121 -15.03 -8.82 -3.66
N ILE A 122 -14.29 -8.71 -2.55
CA ILE A 122 -12.98 -8.03 -2.51
C ILE A 122 -11.82 -9.00 -2.72
N PHE A 123 -11.93 -10.22 -2.19
CA PHE A 123 -10.84 -11.20 -2.13
C PHE A 123 -11.16 -12.55 -2.78
N GLY A 124 -12.40 -12.76 -3.26
CA GLY A 124 -12.83 -13.99 -3.92
C GLY A 124 -12.52 -14.03 -5.41
#